data_AF-M8AW39-F1
#
_entry.id   AF-M8AW39-F1
#
_cell.length_a   1.000
_cell.length_b   1.000
_cell.length_c   1.000
_cell.angle_alpha   90.00
_cell.angle_beta   90.00
_cell.angle_gamma   90.00
#
_symmetry.space_group_name_H-M   'P 1'
#
loop_
_entity.id
_entity.type
_entity.pdbx_description
1 polymer ?
#
loop_
_entity_poly.entity_id
_entity_poly.type
_entity_poly.pdbx_seq_one_letter_code
_entity_poly.pdbx_strand_id
1 'polypeptide(L)'
;MDTFCAKLNTLMKDAAMRFKGFEYSSKTLKEEVDKYKRFAERLGPYITDTVHFMNESILQKEKILVEGGQATMLDIDFGTYPFVTSSSPSSGGICTGLGIAPGSIHDLIGVVGSVASKLLNIFFIDHSSFTLKLTYFYAKVKAYTTRVGSGPFPTELLGKTGDLLRASGMEFGTTTDGKTIESFPADLDLLEQIKVKYEAMPGWEEDISLIQDYNDLPKTARLYVERIEELVNIPVHYIGVGPGRDALIYK
;
A
#
# COMPACT_ATOMS: atom_id res chain seq x y z
N MET A 1 -26.68 19.29 18.78
CA MET A 1 -25.43 20.06 18.59
C MET A 1 -24.76 20.48 19.89
N ASP A 2 -25.50 20.60 20.99
CA ASP A 2 -24.94 21.10 22.26
C ASP A 2 -23.85 20.19 22.85
N THR A 3 -24.00 18.87 22.69
CA THR A 3 -22.99 17.89 23.10
C THR A 3 -21.73 17.90 22.22
N PHE A 4 -21.87 18.21 20.93
CA PHE A 4 -20.74 18.33 20.00
C PHE A 4 -19.85 19.53 20.37
N CYS A 5 -20.46 20.69 20.62
CA CYS A 5 -19.75 21.90 21.05
C CYS A 5 -18.91 21.63 22.31
N ALA A 6 -19.50 20.99 23.32
CA ALA A 6 -18.80 20.65 24.56
C ALA A 6 -17.59 19.72 24.32
N LYS A 7 -17.73 18.69 23.48
CA LYS A 7 -16.63 17.77 23.14
C LYS A 7 -15.52 18.46 22.34
N LEU A 8 -15.89 19.28 21.35
CA LEU A 8 -14.92 20.04 20.55
C LEU A 8 -14.13 21.01 21.43
N ASN A 9 -14.81 21.69 22.35
CA ASN A 9 -14.18 22.60 23.30
C ASN A 9 -13.10 21.91 24.14
N THR A 10 -13.35 20.69 24.61
CA THR A 10 -12.36 19.92 25.38
C THR A 10 -11.09 19.66 24.56
N LEU A 11 -11.22 19.24 23.30
CA LEU A 11 -10.08 18.94 22.43
C LEU A 11 -9.29 20.21 22.06
N MET A 12 -9.98 21.31 21.76
CA MET A 12 -9.32 22.58 21.44
C MET A 12 -8.55 23.16 22.64
N LYS A 13 -9.07 23.01 23.86
CA LYS A 13 -8.36 23.39 25.08
C LYS A 13 -7.10 22.55 25.30
N ASP A 14 -7.20 21.25 25.07
CA ASP A 14 -6.05 20.34 25.17
C ASP A 14 -4.93 20.74 24.20
N ALA A 15 -5.27 20.98 22.93
CA ALA A 15 -4.33 21.46 21.92
C ALA A 15 -3.70 22.80 22.32
N ALA A 16 -4.48 23.75 22.84
CA ALA A 16 -3.98 25.05 23.31
C ALA A 16 -2.99 24.93 24.48
N MET A 17 -3.19 23.97 25.37
CA MET A 17 -2.25 23.69 26.47
C MET A 17 -0.96 23.03 25.95
N ARG A 18 -1.05 22.22 24.90
CA ARG A 18 0.09 21.46 24.37
C ARG A 18 1.00 22.29 23.47
N PHE A 19 0.43 23.15 22.62
CA PHE A 19 1.16 23.84 21.56
C PHE A 19 1.20 25.35 21.78
N LYS A 20 2.41 25.89 22.01
CA LYS A 20 2.63 27.35 22.06
C LYS A 20 2.32 27.95 20.69
N GLY A 21 1.38 28.89 20.64
CA GLY A 21 0.93 29.53 19.39
C GLY A 21 -0.36 28.96 18.80
N PHE A 22 -0.99 27.97 19.44
CA PHE A 22 -2.34 27.54 19.06
C PHE A 22 -3.40 28.52 19.61
N GLU A 23 -4.05 29.27 18.72
CA GLU A 23 -5.06 30.25 19.11
C GLU A 23 -6.40 29.59 19.45
N TYR A 24 -6.76 29.61 20.73
CA TYR A 24 -8.05 29.14 21.22
C TYR A 24 -8.80 30.30 21.90
N SER A 25 -10.04 30.52 21.47
CA SER A 25 -10.96 31.48 22.07
C SER A 25 -12.40 31.01 21.95
N SER A 26 -13.31 31.60 22.74
CA SER A 26 -14.75 31.35 22.60
C SER A 26 -15.28 31.72 21.21
N LYS A 27 -14.62 32.67 20.52
CA LYS A 27 -14.98 33.07 19.16
C LYS A 27 -14.62 31.97 18.15
N THR A 28 -13.37 31.48 18.18
CA THR A 28 -12.92 30.42 17.25
C THR A 28 -13.69 29.12 17.44
N LEU A 29 -14.03 28.77 18.69
CA LEU A 29 -14.93 27.64 18.98
C LEU A 29 -16.30 27.81 18.32
N LYS A 30 -16.92 28.99 18.46
CA LYS A 30 -18.24 29.25 17.87
C LYS A 30 -18.20 29.16 16.34
N GLU A 31 -17.18 29.73 15.73
CA GLU A 31 -16.98 29.70 14.27
C GLU A 31 -16.81 28.27 13.75
N GLU A 32 -16.00 27.44 14.41
CA GLU A 32 -15.85 26.03 14.04
C GLU A 32 -17.17 25.26 14.24
N VAL A 33 -17.87 25.45 15.35
CA VAL A 33 -19.19 24.81 15.57
C VAL A 33 -20.18 25.19 14.46
N ASP A 34 -20.25 26.46 14.08
CA ASP A 34 -21.16 26.92 13.02
C ASP A 34 -20.75 26.40 11.63
N LYS A 35 -19.44 26.22 11.39
CA LYS A 35 -18.93 25.54 10.19
C LYS A 35 -19.34 24.07 10.13
N TYR A 36 -19.17 23.33 11.23
CA TYR A 36 -19.57 21.91 11.29
C TYR A 36 -21.10 21.72 11.21
N LYS A 37 -21.92 22.69 11.65
CA LYS A 37 -23.37 22.67 11.41
C LYS A 37 -23.70 22.61 9.92
N ARG A 38 -23.07 23.48 9.12
CA ARG A 38 -23.26 23.49 7.66
C ARG A 38 -22.79 22.19 7.00
N PHE A 39 -21.73 21.58 7.52
CA PHE A 39 -21.29 20.26 7.02
C PHE A 39 -22.25 19.15 7.44
N ALA A 40 -22.78 19.17 8.67
CA ALA A 40 -23.74 18.18 9.12
C ALA A 40 -25.02 18.18 8.27
N GLU A 41 -25.52 19.35 7.87
CA GLU A 41 -26.66 19.45 6.94
C GLU A 41 -26.38 18.78 5.59
N ARG A 42 -25.17 18.94 5.05
CA ARG A 42 -24.77 18.34 3.77
C ARG A 42 -24.45 16.85 3.88
N LEU A 43 -23.83 16.44 4.98
CA LEU A 43 -23.36 15.07 5.18
C LEU A 43 -24.47 14.14 5.69
N GLY A 44 -25.46 14.68 6.41
CA GLY A 44 -26.54 13.94 7.04
C GLY A 44 -27.18 12.85 6.17
N PRO A 45 -27.54 13.11 4.90
CA PRO A 45 -28.13 12.10 4.01
C PRO A 45 -27.22 10.92 3.67
N TYR A 46 -25.91 11.04 3.87
CA TYR A 46 -24.91 10.01 3.56
C TYR A 46 -24.47 9.21 4.79
N ILE A 47 -24.84 9.64 6.00
CA ILE A 47 -24.47 8.95 7.24
C ILE A 47 -25.36 7.72 7.41
N THR A 48 -24.73 6.57 7.64
CA THR A 48 -25.42 5.31 7.92
C THR A 48 -24.61 4.47 8.91
N ASP A 49 -25.24 3.45 9.51
CA ASP A 49 -24.53 2.40 10.24
C ASP A 49 -23.78 1.52 9.23
N THR A 50 -22.51 1.84 9.00
CA THR A 50 -21.68 1.14 8.03
C THR A 50 -21.46 -0.32 8.42
N VAL A 51 -21.41 -0.65 9.71
CA VAL A 51 -21.22 -2.04 10.15
C VAL A 51 -22.43 -2.88 9.77
N HIS A 52 -23.64 -2.35 10.03
CA HIS A 52 -24.87 -3.03 9.62
C HIS A 52 -24.96 -3.13 8.09
N PHE A 53 -24.76 -2.03 7.38
CA PHE A 53 -24.81 -1.97 5.92
C PHE A 53 -23.85 -2.99 5.27
N MET A 54 -22.59 -3.02 5.70
CA MET A 54 -21.59 -3.94 5.14
C MET A 54 -21.96 -5.40 5.38
N ASN A 55 -22.42 -5.75 6.59
CA ASN A 55 -22.79 -7.13 6.90
C ASN A 55 -24.09 -7.54 6.19
N GLU A 56 -25.05 -6.63 6.00
CA GLU A 56 -26.25 -6.90 5.20
C GLU A 56 -25.90 -7.14 3.72
N SER A 57 -25.07 -6.29 3.11
CA SER A 57 -24.56 -6.49 1.74
C SER A 57 -23.85 -7.84 1.57
N ILE A 58 -23.05 -8.26 2.55
CA ILE A 58 -22.40 -9.58 2.54
C ILE A 58 -23.44 -10.72 2.60
N LEU A 59 -24.46 -10.61 3.47
CA LEU A 59 -25.53 -11.61 3.58
C LEU A 59 -26.35 -11.72 2.29
N GLN A 60 -26.57 -10.59 1.61
CA GLN A 60 -27.22 -10.51 0.31
C GLN A 60 -26.32 -10.97 -0.85
N LYS A 61 -25.08 -11.36 -0.58
CA LYS A 61 -24.07 -11.82 -1.54
C LYS A 61 -23.73 -10.77 -2.60
N GLU A 62 -23.78 -9.50 -2.22
CA GLU A 62 -23.31 -8.42 -3.09
C GLU A 62 -21.80 -8.53 -3.31
N LYS A 63 -21.34 -8.13 -4.50
CA LYS A 63 -19.92 -8.06 -4.81
C LYS A 63 -19.35 -6.76 -4.26
N ILE A 64 -18.40 -6.88 -3.34
CA ILE A 64 -17.78 -5.75 -2.66
C ILE A 64 -16.30 -5.71 -3.05
N LEU A 65 -15.85 -4.56 -3.54
CA LEU A 65 -14.43 -4.27 -3.77
C LEU A 65 -13.96 -3.27 -2.70
N VAL A 66 -12.93 -3.66 -1.94
CA VAL A 66 -12.30 -2.77 -0.96
C VAL A 66 -11.05 -2.17 -1.57
N GLU A 67 -11.01 -0.84 -1.65
CA GLU A 67 -9.82 -0.10 -2.08
C GLU A 67 -8.92 0.19 -0.86
N GLY A 68 -7.68 -0.29 -0.90
CA GLY A 68 -6.69 0.00 0.14
C GLY A 68 -6.23 1.46 0.05
N GLY A 69 -6.24 2.18 1.18
CA GLY A 69 -5.90 3.61 1.18
C GLY A 69 -4.41 3.91 0.96
N GLN A 70 -3.52 3.04 1.43
CA GLN A 70 -2.06 3.19 1.29
C GLN A 70 -1.40 1.83 1.08
N ALA A 71 -0.09 1.82 0.77
CA ALA A 71 0.69 0.60 0.70
C ALA A 71 0.99 0.05 2.11
N THR A 72 1.08 -1.26 2.21
CA THR A 72 1.25 -1.99 3.46
C THR A 72 2.64 -1.84 4.09
N MET A 73 3.67 -1.43 3.33
CA MET A 73 4.98 -1.03 3.89
C MET A 73 4.93 0.30 4.65
N LEU A 74 3.81 1.03 4.60
CA LEU A 74 3.54 2.20 5.43
C LEU A 74 2.68 1.84 6.65
N ASP A 75 2.46 0.55 6.93
CA ASP A 75 1.65 0.14 8.07
C ASP A 75 2.31 0.50 9.40
N ILE A 76 1.50 0.94 10.36
CA ILE A 76 1.98 1.38 11.68
C ILE A 76 2.73 0.27 12.42
N ASP A 77 2.32 -0.98 12.27
CA ASP A 77 2.91 -2.13 12.96
C ASP A 77 3.95 -2.86 12.10
N PHE A 78 3.75 -2.91 10.78
CA PHE A 78 4.54 -3.75 9.87
C PHE A 78 5.46 -2.99 8.93
N GLY A 79 5.33 -1.66 8.86
CA GLY A 79 6.16 -0.80 8.03
C GLY A 79 7.48 -0.42 8.69
N THR A 80 8.22 0.47 8.04
CA THR A 80 9.52 0.99 8.53
C THR A 80 9.33 2.07 9.59
N TYR A 81 8.82 1.70 10.76
CA TYR A 81 8.53 2.62 11.86
C TYR A 81 9.78 3.42 12.29
N PRO A 82 9.70 4.75 12.51
CA PRO A 82 8.50 5.59 12.56
C PRO A 82 8.11 6.23 11.22
N PHE A 83 8.74 5.85 10.10
CA PHE A 83 8.46 6.37 8.76
C PHE A 83 7.27 5.65 8.09
N VAL A 84 6.15 5.67 8.80
CA VAL A 84 4.93 4.95 8.45
C VAL A 84 3.72 5.87 8.58
N THR A 85 2.56 5.42 8.13
CA THR A 85 1.30 6.09 8.43
C THR A 85 0.84 5.77 9.86
N SER A 86 -0.14 6.51 10.37
CA SER A 86 -0.71 6.33 11.70
C SER A 86 -1.84 5.29 11.75
N SER A 87 -1.95 4.43 10.74
CA SER A 87 -3.04 3.46 10.58
C SER A 87 -2.54 2.15 9.97
N SER A 88 -3.44 1.17 9.85
CA SER A 88 -3.13 -0.18 9.33
C SER A 88 -3.67 -0.36 7.90
N PRO A 89 -2.92 0.02 6.84
CA PRO A 89 -3.26 -0.25 5.45
C PRO A 89 -3.11 -1.74 5.05
N SER A 90 -2.62 -2.60 5.94
CA SER A 90 -2.63 -4.06 5.74
C SER A 90 -4.03 -4.65 5.60
N SER A 91 -4.13 -5.88 5.08
CA SER A 91 -5.41 -6.58 4.90
C SER A 91 -6.17 -6.79 6.21
N GLY A 92 -5.47 -6.86 7.36
CA GLY A 92 -6.10 -6.90 8.68
C GLY A 92 -6.90 -5.62 8.99
N GLY A 93 -6.43 -4.46 8.50
CA GLY A 93 -7.12 -3.18 8.64
C GLY A 93 -8.49 -3.13 7.95
N ILE A 94 -8.74 -4.00 6.96
CA ILE A 94 -10.05 -4.13 6.32
C ILE A 94 -11.10 -4.58 7.35
N CYS A 95 -10.76 -5.57 8.19
CA CYS A 95 -11.69 -6.12 9.18
C CYS A 95 -12.04 -5.07 10.23
N THR A 96 -11.04 -4.37 10.76
CA THR A 96 -11.23 -3.35 11.79
C THR A 96 -11.89 -2.08 11.25
N GLY A 97 -11.58 -1.70 10.00
CA GLY A 97 -12.13 -0.52 9.35
C GLY A 97 -13.57 -0.67 8.86
N LEU A 98 -13.97 -1.87 8.42
CA LEU A 98 -15.32 -2.13 7.89
C LEU A 98 -16.25 -2.86 8.86
N GLY A 99 -15.73 -3.41 9.97
CA GLY A 99 -16.52 -4.19 10.92
C GLY A 99 -17.02 -5.52 10.34
N ILE A 100 -16.19 -6.17 9.54
CA ILE A 100 -16.50 -7.46 8.88
C ILE A 100 -15.61 -8.58 9.42
N ALA A 101 -16.13 -9.80 9.41
CA ALA A 101 -15.37 -10.96 9.84
C ALA A 101 -14.25 -11.29 8.82
N PRO A 102 -13.08 -11.76 9.26
CA PRO A 102 -12.00 -12.12 8.33
C PRO A 102 -12.37 -13.23 7.35
N GLY A 103 -13.31 -14.12 7.71
CA GLY A 103 -13.82 -15.17 6.82
C GLY A 103 -14.67 -14.64 5.66
N SER A 104 -15.03 -13.36 5.66
CA SER A 104 -15.74 -12.70 4.56
C SER A 104 -14.80 -12.15 3.48
N ILE A 105 -13.48 -12.13 3.74
CA ILE A 105 -12.47 -11.73 2.75
C ILE A 105 -12.12 -12.96 1.91
N HIS A 106 -12.31 -12.85 0.60
CA HIS A 106 -12.11 -13.96 -0.33
C HIS A 106 -10.78 -13.82 -1.07
N ASP A 107 -10.71 -12.84 -1.99
CA ASP A 107 -9.54 -12.59 -2.80
C ASP A 107 -8.83 -11.31 -2.34
N LEU A 108 -7.51 -11.36 -2.24
CA LEU A 108 -6.67 -10.19 -1.99
C LEU A 108 -5.78 -9.92 -3.20
N ILE A 109 -5.96 -8.76 -3.83
CA ILE A 109 -5.16 -8.34 -4.97
C ILE A 109 -3.98 -7.49 -4.48
N GLY A 110 -2.77 -8.03 -4.59
CA GLY A 110 -1.54 -7.33 -4.27
C GLY A 110 -1.05 -6.51 -5.46
N VAL A 111 -1.10 -5.18 -5.36
CA VAL A 111 -0.61 -4.27 -6.40
C VAL A 111 0.88 -4.00 -6.21
N VAL A 112 1.70 -4.35 -7.20
CA VAL A 112 3.17 -4.18 -7.16
C VAL A 112 3.63 -3.41 -8.38
N GLY A 113 4.31 -2.27 -8.16
CA GLY A 113 4.95 -1.53 -9.24
C GLY A 113 6.24 -2.21 -9.73
N SER A 114 6.43 -2.27 -11.05
CA SER A 114 7.69 -2.64 -11.72
C SER A 114 8.23 -1.43 -12.51
N VAL A 115 9.56 -1.24 -12.47
CA VAL A 115 10.27 -0.36 -13.38
C VAL A 115 11.22 -1.24 -14.16
N ALA A 116 10.72 -2.20 -14.91
CA ALA A 116 11.43 -2.61 -16.10
C ALA A 116 10.88 -1.75 -17.24
N SER A 117 11.60 -0.68 -17.58
CA SER A 117 11.42 0.24 -18.71
C SER A 117 9.97 0.64 -18.98
N LYS A 118 9.54 1.76 -18.35
CA LYS A 118 8.25 2.45 -18.58
C LYS A 118 7.04 1.51 -18.70
N LEU A 119 6.25 1.47 -17.62
CA LEU A 119 4.86 0.94 -17.56
C LEU A 119 4.76 -0.58 -17.46
N LEU A 120 5.22 -1.14 -16.33
CA LEU A 120 4.77 -2.47 -15.93
C LEU A 120 4.26 -2.42 -14.48
N ASN A 121 2.96 -2.60 -14.27
CA ASN A 121 2.39 -2.84 -12.94
C ASN A 121 1.97 -4.31 -12.87
N ILE A 122 2.40 -5.03 -11.86
CA ILE A 122 2.12 -6.46 -11.69
C ILE A 122 1.14 -6.62 -10.53
N PHE A 123 0.10 -7.40 -10.74
CA PHE A 123 -0.96 -7.64 -9.76
C PHE A 123 -1.05 -9.14 -9.46
N PHE A 124 -0.91 -9.47 -8.18
CA PHE A 124 -1.04 -10.82 -7.64
C PHE A 124 -2.44 -11.04 -7.08
N ILE A 125 -2.96 -12.27 -7.12
CA ILE A 125 -4.14 -12.65 -6.33
C ILE A 125 -3.73 -13.76 -5.36
N ASP A 126 -3.94 -13.54 -4.06
CA ASP A 126 -3.85 -14.61 -3.06
C ASP A 126 -5.25 -15.14 -2.73
N HIS A 127 -5.44 -16.43 -2.96
CA HIS A 127 -6.67 -17.18 -2.64
C HIS A 127 -6.58 -17.94 -1.31
N SER A 128 -5.47 -17.84 -0.56
CA SER A 128 -5.24 -18.64 0.64
C SER A 128 -5.62 -17.96 1.95
N SER A 129 -6.30 -18.70 2.83
CA SER A 129 -6.74 -18.24 4.14
C SER A 129 -5.57 -18.05 5.12
N PHE A 130 -5.45 -16.80 5.62
CA PHE A 130 -4.79 -16.34 6.86
C PHE A 130 -3.23 -16.24 6.96
N THR A 131 -2.80 -14.98 7.08
CA THR A 131 -1.75 -14.33 7.93
C THR A 131 -0.29 -14.77 7.86
N LEU A 132 0.06 -16.04 7.67
CA LEU A 132 1.47 -16.48 7.75
C LEU A 132 2.27 -16.30 6.45
N LYS A 133 1.59 -16.21 5.30
CA LYS A 133 2.26 -15.95 4.00
C LYS A 133 2.56 -14.47 3.74
N LEU A 134 1.82 -13.55 4.34
CA LEU A 134 1.98 -12.11 4.11
C LEU A 134 3.37 -11.62 4.58
N THR A 135 3.86 -12.10 5.72
CA THR A 135 5.19 -11.73 6.24
C THR A 135 6.34 -12.21 5.36
N TYR A 136 6.19 -13.36 4.71
CA TYR A 136 7.16 -13.90 3.74
C TYR A 136 7.07 -13.19 2.37
N PHE A 137 5.86 -12.73 2.00
CA PHE A 137 5.61 -11.89 0.82
C PHE A 137 6.33 -10.54 0.94
N TYR A 138 6.30 -9.88 2.11
CA TYR A 138 7.05 -8.63 2.34
C TYR A 138 8.58 -8.75 2.20
N ALA A 139 9.14 -9.92 2.51
CA ALA A 139 10.58 -10.15 2.42
C ALA A 139 11.09 -10.43 1.00
N LYS A 140 10.19 -10.81 0.07
CA LYS A 140 10.57 -11.26 -1.29
C LYS A 140 10.01 -10.41 -2.42
N VAL A 141 8.97 -9.59 -2.18
CA VAL A 141 8.29 -8.85 -3.25
C VAL A 141 8.56 -7.36 -3.16
N LYS A 142 9.58 -6.89 -3.90
CA LYS A 142 9.41 -5.71 -4.74
C LYS A 142 10.54 -5.62 -5.76
N ALA A 143 10.17 -5.32 -7.00
CA ALA A 143 11.14 -4.89 -8.00
C ALA A 143 11.89 -3.62 -7.51
N TYR A 144 11.18 -2.69 -6.87
CA TYR A 144 11.68 -1.55 -6.09
C TYR A 144 10.48 -0.96 -5.33
N THR A 145 10.72 -0.31 -4.19
CA THR A 145 9.69 0.53 -3.53
C THR A 145 9.83 1.98 -4.00
N THR A 146 8.77 2.78 -4.03
CA THR A 146 8.94 4.24 -4.09
C THR A 146 8.56 4.78 -2.72
N ARG A 147 9.51 5.36 -2.01
CA ARG A 147 9.22 6.06 -0.76
C ARG A 147 9.09 7.55 -1.05
N VAL A 148 7.98 8.13 -0.62
CA VAL A 148 7.81 9.58 -0.56
C VAL A 148 8.19 10.03 0.85
N GLY A 149 9.23 10.86 0.96
CA GLY A 149 9.75 11.32 2.26
C GLY A 149 11.02 10.59 2.72
N SER A 150 11.43 10.88 3.95
CA SER A 150 12.63 10.31 4.60
C SER A 150 12.38 8.92 5.22
N GLY A 151 13.45 8.16 5.46
CA GLY A 151 13.47 6.89 6.19
C GLY A 151 14.64 6.00 5.74
N PRO A 152 14.72 4.72 6.16
CA PRO A 152 15.60 3.74 5.52
C PRO A 152 15.01 3.23 4.21
N PHE A 153 15.85 3.16 3.19
CA PHE A 153 15.49 2.57 1.91
C PHE A 153 16.72 1.84 1.37
N PRO A 154 16.88 0.54 1.70
CA PRO A 154 18.12 -0.21 1.41
C PRO A 154 18.41 -0.33 -0.09
N THR A 155 17.34 -0.23 -0.87
CA THR A 155 17.33 -0.30 -2.34
C THR A 155 17.42 1.12 -2.95
N GLU A 156 17.72 2.14 -2.14
CA GLU A 156 17.82 3.52 -2.61
C GLU A 156 19.07 3.68 -3.47
N LEU A 157 18.83 3.87 -4.76
CA LEU A 157 19.90 4.05 -5.73
C LEU A 157 20.08 5.56 -5.94
N LEU A 158 21.20 6.08 -5.43
CA LEU A 158 21.56 7.49 -5.56
C LEU A 158 22.38 7.70 -6.85
N GLY A 159 21.98 8.66 -7.69
CA GLY A 159 22.71 9.06 -8.92
C GLY A 159 22.13 8.50 -10.24
N LYS A 160 22.92 8.55 -11.32
CA LYS A 160 22.46 8.17 -12.69
C LYS A 160 21.95 6.74 -12.80
N THR A 161 22.48 5.83 -11.98
CA THR A 161 22.01 4.43 -11.88
C THR A 161 20.65 4.34 -11.19
N GLY A 162 20.35 5.21 -10.22
CA GLY A 162 19.01 5.37 -9.66
C GLY A 162 18.01 5.97 -10.64
N ASP A 163 18.45 6.90 -11.50
CA ASP A 163 17.63 7.42 -12.60
C ASP A 163 17.37 6.35 -13.68
N LEU A 164 18.34 5.45 -13.92
CA LEU A 164 18.24 4.32 -14.85
C LEU A 164 17.50 3.11 -14.26
N LEU A 165 17.51 2.88 -12.94
CA LEU A 165 16.76 1.80 -12.28
C LEU A 165 15.34 2.25 -11.90
N ARG A 166 15.11 3.57 -11.74
CA ARG A 166 13.81 4.22 -12.02
C ARG A 166 13.41 4.07 -13.50
N ALA A 167 14.26 3.48 -14.34
CA ALA A 167 13.90 2.90 -15.63
C ALA A 167 14.11 1.36 -15.77
N SER A 168 14.69 0.57 -14.84
CA SER A 168 15.03 -0.87 -15.12
C SER A 168 15.20 -1.87 -13.92
N GLY A 169 14.87 -1.58 -12.65
CA GLY A 169 15.38 -2.39 -11.50
C GLY A 169 14.45 -3.42 -10.82
N MET A 170 15.02 -4.59 -10.45
CA MET A 170 14.48 -5.66 -9.57
C MET A 170 15.47 -6.13 -8.51
N GLU A 171 14.99 -6.45 -7.29
CA GLU A 171 15.85 -6.74 -6.13
C GLU A 171 15.41 -7.97 -5.31
N PHE A 172 16.37 -8.80 -4.85
CA PHE A 172 16.09 -9.98 -4.03
C PHE A 172 17.12 -10.26 -2.94
N GLY A 173 16.69 -10.08 -1.69
CA GLY A 173 17.40 -10.57 -0.52
C GLY A 173 18.57 -9.71 -0.08
N THR A 174 18.95 -9.90 1.18
CA THR A 174 19.71 -8.92 1.95
C THR A 174 20.78 -9.64 2.78
N THR A 175 21.96 -9.04 2.86
CA THR A 175 23.07 -9.55 3.65
C THR A 175 23.58 -8.48 4.61
N THR A 176 23.86 -8.89 5.84
CA THR A 176 24.65 -8.12 6.82
C THR A 176 25.80 -9.00 7.27
N ASP A 177 27.03 -8.47 7.19
CA ASP A 177 28.27 -9.17 7.58
C ASP A 177 28.47 -10.57 6.97
N GLY A 178 27.94 -10.79 5.75
CA GLY A 178 28.03 -12.07 5.04
C GLY A 178 27.00 -13.12 5.47
N LYS A 179 26.12 -12.82 6.43
CA LYS A 179 24.99 -13.67 6.79
C LYS A 179 23.75 -13.23 6.02
N THR A 180 23.05 -14.20 5.45
CA THR A 180 21.75 -13.99 4.82
C THR A 180 20.71 -13.83 5.93
N ILE A 181 19.89 -12.78 5.86
CA ILE A 181 18.74 -12.65 6.75
C ILE A 181 17.51 -13.29 6.10
N GLU A 182 16.72 -14.01 6.90
CA GLU A 182 15.58 -14.78 6.41
C GLU A 182 14.26 -13.98 6.44
N SER A 183 14.24 -12.82 7.12
CA SER A 183 13.07 -11.98 7.28
C SER A 183 13.41 -10.51 7.10
N PHE A 184 12.42 -9.72 6.65
CA PHE A 184 12.54 -8.26 6.60
C PHE A 184 12.75 -7.70 8.02
N PRO A 185 13.78 -6.88 8.26
CA PRO A 185 14.09 -6.40 9.60
C PRO A 185 13.11 -5.29 10.02
N ALA A 186 12.71 -5.31 11.30
CA ALA A 186 11.94 -4.23 11.91
C ALA A 186 12.84 -3.07 12.39
N ASP A 187 14.11 -3.36 12.67
CA ASP A 187 15.09 -2.37 13.13
C ASP A 187 15.63 -1.56 11.94
N LEU A 188 15.52 -0.24 12.03
CA LEU A 188 15.96 0.69 10.99
C LEU A 188 17.47 0.74 10.82
N ASP A 189 18.23 0.62 11.92
CA ASP A 189 19.69 0.66 11.85
C ASP A 189 20.22 -0.57 11.11
N LEU A 190 19.60 -1.72 11.37
CA LEU A 190 19.87 -2.96 10.64
C LEU A 190 19.44 -2.85 9.17
N LEU A 191 18.26 -2.29 8.92
CA LEU A 191 17.71 -2.11 7.58
C LEU A 191 18.61 -1.23 6.71
N GLU A 192 19.15 -0.14 7.27
CA GLU A 192 20.02 0.78 6.53
C GLU A 192 21.40 0.17 6.16
N GLN A 193 21.89 -0.77 6.96
CA GLN A 193 23.20 -1.40 6.76
C GLN A 193 23.16 -2.62 5.81
N ILE A 194 21.97 -3.04 5.43
CA ILE A 194 21.78 -4.18 4.56
C ILE A 194 22.38 -3.95 3.18
N LYS A 195 23.13 -4.95 2.70
CA LYS A 195 23.57 -5.03 1.31
C LYS A 195 22.64 -5.96 0.55
N VAL A 196 21.91 -5.40 -0.39
CA VAL A 196 21.02 -6.15 -1.28
C VAL A 196 21.84 -6.99 -2.25
N LYS A 197 21.43 -8.24 -2.46
CA LYS A 197 21.94 -9.09 -3.53
C LYS A 197 21.04 -8.95 -4.75
N TYR A 198 21.61 -8.57 -5.88
CA TYR A 198 20.84 -8.37 -7.10
C TYR A 198 20.93 -9.61 -8.00
N GLU A 199 19.82 -9.92 -8.67
CA GLU A 199 19.77 -10.87 -9.77
C GLU A 199 19.58 -10.08 -11.07
N ALA A 200 20.60 -10.05 -11.92
CA ALA A 200 20.51 -9.38 -13.20
C ALA A 200 19.74 -10.26 -14.20
N MET A 201 18.74 -9.68 -14.84
CA MET A 201 17.98 -10.34 -15.90
C MET A 201 18.05 -9.53 -17.20
N PRO A 202 17.96 -10.19 -18.37
CA PRO A 202 17.87 -9.48 -19.64
C PRO A 202 16.63 -8.59 -19.69
N GLY A 203 16.81 -7.33 -20.09
CA GLY A 203 15.71 -6.41 -20.35
C GLY A 203 15.04 -6.64 -21.72
N TRP A 204 14.17 -5.71 -22.09
CA TRP A 204 13.57 -5.59 -23.42
C TRP A 204 13.65 -4.12 -23.86
N GLU A 205 13.62 -3.89 -25.17
CA GLU A 205 13.62 -2.53 -25.75
C GLU A 205 12.31 -2.23 -26.48
N GLU A 206 11.46 -3.25 -26.67
CA GLU A 206 10.17 -3.15 -27.34
C GLU A 206 9.14 -2.40 -26.50
N ASP A 207 8.34 -1.55 -27.16
CA ASP A 207 7.19 -0.91 -26.52
C ASP A 207 6.07 -1.94 -26.32
N ILE A 208 5.70 -2.15 -25.05
CA ILE A 208 4.66 -3.09 -24.63
C ILE A 208 3.31 -2.43 -24.34
N SER A 209 3.20 -1.10 -24.48
CA SER A 209 2.05 -0.33 -24.02
C SER A 209 0.72 -0.63 -24.72
N LEU A 210 0.78 -1.24 -25.91
CA LEU A 210 -0.37 -1.64 -26.72
C LEU A 210 -0.67 -3.15 -26.65
N ILE A 211 0.12 -3.92 -25.89
CA ILE A 211 -0.04 -5.37 -25.79
C ILE A 211 -1.23 -5.71 -24.90
N GLN A 212 -2.08 -6.63 -25.36
CA GLN A 212 -3.27 -7.08 -24.63
C GLN A 212 -3.23 -8.58 -24.28
N ASP A 213 -2.39 -9.37 -24.96
CA ASP A 213 -2.21 -10.80 -24.70
C ASP A 213 -0.84 -11.08 -24.07
N TYR A 214 -0.80 -11.97 -23.09
CA TYR A 214 0.45 -12.33 -22.40
C TYR A 214 1.47 -12.95 -23.37
N ASN A 215 1.05 -13.71 -24.37
CA ASN A 215 1.94 -14.40 -25.30
C ASN A 215 2.65 -13.45 -26.27
N ASP A 216 2.06 -12.27 -26.49
CA ASP A 216 2.60 -11.22 -27.34
C ASP A 216 3.71 -10.41 -26.63
N LEU A 217 3.86 -10.55 -25.30
CA LEU A 217 4.96 -9.93 -24.56
C LEU A 217 6.32 -10.47 -25.03
N PRO A 218 7.35 -9.60 -25.10
CA PRO A 218 8.73 -10.01 -25.31
C PRO A 218 9.11 -11.16 -24.38
N LYS A 219 9.89 -12.11 -24.89
CA LYS A 219 10.28 -13.31 -24.11
C LYS A 219 10.93 -12.93 -22.78
N THR A 220 11.76 -11.89 -22.76
CA THR A 220 12.43 -11.39 -21.56
C THR A 220 11.46 -10.75 -20.57
N ALA A 221 10.40 -10.07 -21.03
CA ALA A 221 9.33 -9.55 -20.18
C ALA A 221 8.49 -10.67 -19.55
N ARG A 222 8.22 -11.75 -20.29
CA ARG A 222 7.55 -12.94 -19.74
C ARG A 222 8.39 -13.63 -18.66
N LEU A 223 9.67 -13.87 -18.95
CA LEU A 223 10.63 -14.40 -17.98
C LEU A 223 10.72 -13.52 -16.72
N TYR A 224 10.58 -12.20 -16.88
CA TYR A 224 10.51 -11.26 -15.77
C TYR A 224 9.30 -11.50 -14.86
N VAL A 225 8.11 -11.63 -15.45
CA VAL A 225 6.89 -11.92 -14.71
C VAL A 225 6.97 -13.28 -14.03
N GLU A 226 7.37 -14.32 -14.76
CA GLU A 226 7.53 -15.70 -14.26
C GLU A 226 8.53 -15.76 -13.10
N ARG A 227 9.66 -15.04 -13.21
CA ARG A 227 10.66 -15.00 -12.15
C ARG A 227 10.12 -14.38 -10.87
N ILE A 228 9.29 -13.33 -10.99
CA ILE A 228 8.62 -12.78 -9.80
C ILE A 228 7.66 -13.80 -9.22
N GLU A 229 6.79 -14.44 -10.03
CA GLU A 229 5.89 -15.51 -9.56
C GLU A 229 6.63 -16.60 -8.79
N GLU A 230 7.78 -17.06 -9.28
CA GLU A 230 8.63 -18.04 -8.61
C GLU A 230 9.15 -17.56 -7.26
N LEU A 231 9.65 -16.33 -7.19
CA LEU A 231 10.28 -15.78 -5.99
C LEU A 231 9.26 -15.53 -4.89
N VAL A 232 8.08 -15.07 -5.27
CA VAL A 232 7.00 -14.72 -4.34
C VAL A 232 6.08 -15.90 -4.05
N ASN A 233 6.09 -16.91 -4.92
CA ASN A 233 5.22 -18.10 -4.87
C ASN A 233 3.72 -17.76 -4.89
N ILE A 234 3.34 -16.75 -5.69
CA ILE A 234 1.97 -16.30 -5.92
C ILE A 234 1.81 -15.99 -7.42
N PRO A 235 0.73 -16.45 -8.08
CA PRO A 235 0.50 -16.15 -9.49
C PRO A 235 0.21 -14.66 -9.73
N VAL A 236 0.70 -14.17 -10.85
CA VAL A 236 0.34 -12.89 -11.46
C VAL A 236 -0.87 -13.12 -12.35
N HIS A 237 -1.92 -12.36 -12.10
CA HIS A 237 -3.16 -12.41 -12.89
C HIS A 237 -3.36 -11.19 -13.77
N TYR A 238 -2.82 -10.04 -13.35
CA TYR A 238 -2.92 -8.82 -14.13
C TYR A 238 -1.56 -8.17 -14.33
N ILE A 239 -1.35 -7.67 -15.54
CA ILE A 239 -0.13 -6.96 -15.92
C ILE A 239 -0.56 -5.66 -16.61
N GLY A 240 -0.40 -4.53 -15.90
CA GLY A 240 -0.68 -3.20 -16.43
C GLY A 240 0.46 -2.72 -17.31
N VAL A 241 0.18 -2.47 -18.59
CA VAL A 241 1.15 -1.99 -19.58
C VAL A 241 0.96 -0.51 -19.93
N GLY A 242 0.00 0.16 -19.28
CA GLY A 242 -0.28 1.57 -19.51
C GLY A 242 -1.28 2.14 -18.51
N PRO A 243 -1.57 3.46 -18.58
CA PRO A 243 -2.53 4.13 -17.71
C PRO A 243 -4.00 3.92 -18.15
N GLY A 244 -4.22 3.47 -19.39
CA GLY A 244 -5.54 3.20 -19.93
C GLY A 244 -6.20 1.99 -19.27
N ARG A 245 -7.53 1.98 -19.21
CA ARG A 245 -8.29 0.83 -18.69
C ARG A 245 -8.08 -0.44 -19.53
N ASP A 246 -7.86 -0.25 -20.82
CA ASP A 246 -7.57 -1.28 -21.83
C ASP A 246 -6.10 -1.71 -21.82
N ALA A 247 -5.22 -0.99 -21.14
CA ALA A 247 -3.80 -1.29 -21.02
C ALA A 247 -3.52 -2.26 -19.85
N LEU A 248 -4.27 -3.36 -19.80
CA LEU A 248 -4.21 -4.40 -18.78
C LEU A 248 -4.31 -5.79 -19.41
N ILE A 249 -3.28 -6.60 -19.24
CA ILE A 249 -3.23 -8.00 -19.70
C ILE A 249 -3.76 -8.90 -18.58
N TYR A 250 -4.56 -9.90 -18.95
CA TYR A 250 -5.03 -10.97 -18.08
C TYR A 250 -4.23 -12.25 -18.39
N LYS A 251 -3.61 -12.84 -17.37
CA LYS A 251 -2.82 -14.07 -17.45
C LYS A 251 -3.55 -15.23 -16.76
#